data_AF-A0A554KCN0-F1
#
_entry.id   AF-A0A554KCN0-F1
#
_cell.length_a   1.000
_cell.length_b   1.000
_cell.length_c   1.000
_cell.angle_alpha   90.00
_cell.angle_beta   90.00
_cell.angle_gamma   90.00
#
_symmetry.space_group_name_H-M   'P 1'
#
loop_
_entity.id
_entity.type
_entity.pdbx_description
1 polymer ?
#
loop_
_entity_poly.entity_id
_entity_poly.type
_entity_poly.pdbx_seq_one_letter_code
_entity_poly.pdbx_strand_id
1 'polypeptide(L)'
;MSYKGTQQDLVLQERAARAAAALYRVTDLFIDNEPLKWKLRRDALNVIETVEKKSSLASGNYLILLQELQNAKKHICSLRVKLAIAQAGGYILRINFQVLEQEYKDIEDILTGEIAGVSNKADKNLLDIYIGHDVFVKDIQNLTDMSNRKSNIVEQSIGGSSEASLYGKKNMNEPSSINERQEAIKNTLQKKSWIGLTDLVSLYSAGVGSKTIQRDLQILMQMGIVQSKGERRWRRYALVDSHNFIS
;
A
#
# COMPACT_ATOMS: atom_id res chain seq x y z
N MET A 1 17.46 -20.89 -7.37
CA MET A 1 17.10 -20.06 -6.20
C MET A 1 18.22 -20.14 -5.19
N SER A 2 18.78 -18.99 -4.80
CA SER A 2 20.17 -18.85 -4.33
C SER A 2 20.34 -19.13 -2.84
N TYR A 3 21.19 -20.10 -2.50
CA TYR A 3 21.68 -20.43 -1.14
C TYR A 3 22.23 -19.22 -0.35
N LYS A 4 22.58 -18.11 -1.03
CA LYS A 4 23.04 -16.85 -0.40
C LYS A 4 21.91 -16.04 0.24
N GLY A 5 20.68 -16.13 -0.27
CA GLY A 5 19.53 -15.37 0.27
C GLY A 5 19.12 -15.88 1.65
N THR A 6 19.06 -17.20 1.81
CA THR A 6 18.74 -17.86 3.09
C THR A 6 19.79 -17.63 4.17
N GLN A 7 21.08 -17.54 3.83
CA GLN A 7 22.12 -17.24 4.82
C GLN A 7 22.07 -15.79 5.32
N GLN A 8 21.80 -14.81 4.44
CA GLN A 8 21.68 -13.41 4.87
C GLN A 8 20.44 -13.18 5.74
N ASP A 9 19.33 -13.87 5.43
CA ASP A 9 18.10 -13.79 6.22
C ASP A 9 18.30 -14.35 7.63
N LEU A 10 19.00 -15.49 7.76
CA LEU A 10 19.36 -16.07 9.05
C LEU A 10 20.25 -15.15 9.87
N VAL A 11 21.25 -14.51 9.24
CA VAL A 11 22.13 -13.56 9.92
C VAL A 11 21.35 -12.34 10.43
N LEU A 12 20.42 -11.80 9.64
CA LEU A 12 19.59 -10.68 10.05
C LEU A 12 18.68 -11.05 11.22
N GLN A 13 18.08 -12.24 11.19
CA GLN A 13 17.26 -12.75 12.29
C GLN A 13 18.08 -12.88 13.58
N GLU A 14 19.28 -13.45 13.50
CA GLU A 14 20.17 -13.60 14.66
C GLU A 14 20.61 -12.23 15.21
N ARG A 15 20.88 -11.26 14.35
CA ARG A 15 21.18 -9.88 14.80
C ARG A 15 20.00 -9.24 15.51
N ALA A 16 18.80 -9.31 14.94
CA ALA A 16 17.58 -8.77 15.54
C ALA A 16 17.29 -9.41 16.91
N ALA A 17 17.44 -10.73 17.02
CA ALA A 17 17.27 -11.47 18.26
C ALA A 17 18.29 -11.06 19.33
N ARG A 18 19.57 -10.92 18.97
CA ARG A 18 20.62 -10.45 19.89
C ARG A 18 20.40 -9.02 20.36
N ALA A 19 20.01 -8.12 19.47
CA ALA A 19 19.66 -6.74 19.82
C ALA A 19 18.49 -6.68 20.80
N ALA A 20 17.43 -7.47 20.57
CA ALA A 20 16.31 -7.57 21.47
C ALA A 20 16.72 -8.14 22.84
N ALA A 21 17.54 -9.19 22.89
CA ALA A 21 18.03 -9.74 24.15
C ALA A 21 18.82 -8.70 24.96
N ALA A 22 19.69 -7.91 24.30
CA ALA A 22 20.40 -6.81 24.94
C ALA A 22 19.44 -5.71 25.44
N LEU A 23 18.43 -5.35 24.65
CA LEU A 23 17.40 -4.40 25.06
C LEU A 23 16.62 -4.88 26.29
N TYR A 24 16.29 -6.17 26.37
CA TYR A 24 15.63 -6.74 27.53
C TYR A 24 16.48 -6.59 28.79
N ARG A 25 17.78 -6.93 28.71
CA ARG A 25 18.72 -6.77 29.83
C ARG A 25 18.83 -5.31 30.30
N VAL A 26 18.89 -4.37 29.36
CA VAL A 26 18.98 -2.93 29.70
C VAL A 26 17.67 -2.43 30.31
N THR A 27 16.53 -2.91 29.80
CA THR A 27 15.21 -2.50 30.30
C THR A 27 14.77 -3.25 31.55
N ASP A 28 15.46 -4.30 31.98
CA ASP A 28 15.18 -4.99 33.26
C ASP A 28 15.42 -4.06 34.46
N LEU A 29 16.29 -3.05 34.30
CA LEU A 29 16.55 -2.03 35.31
C LEU A 29 15.43 -0.99 35.44
N PHE A 30 14.43 -1.02 34.55
CA PHE A 30 13.31 -0.07 34.58
C PHE A 30 12.26 -0.56 35.56
N ILE A 31 11.64 0.37 36.28
CA ILE A 31 10.47 0.10 37.12
C ILE A 31 9.30 -0.35 36.23
N ASP A 32 8.52 -1.34 36.67
CA ASP A 32 7.45 -1.94 35.85
C ASP A 32 6.30 -0.98 35.51
N ASN A 33 6.13 0.09 36.30
CA ASN A 33 5.15 1.14 36.03
C ASN A 33 5.60 2.13 34.93
N GLU A 34 6.87 2.09 34.51
CA GLU A 34 7.39 2.97 33.46
C GLU A 34 6.92 2.45 32.08
N PRO A 35 6.00 3.15 31.40
CA PRO A 35 5.42 2.67 30.14
C PRO A 35 6.46 2.52 29.02
N LEU A 36 7.59 3.23 29.08
CA LEU A 36 8.65 3.14 28.09
C LEU A 36 9.26 1.74 28.01
N LYS A 37 9.37 1.03 29.15
CA LYS A 37 9.86 -0.36 29.24
C LYS A 37 9.11 -1.27 28.28
N TRP A 38 7.78 -1.28 28.39
CA TRP A 38 6.91 -2.16 27.60
C TRP A 38 6.82 -1.74 26.14
N LYS A 39 6.87 -0.44 25.85
CA LYS A 39 6.88 0.07 24.48
C LYS A 39 8.15 -0.33 23.73
N LEU A 40 9.32 -0.22 24.37
CA LEU A 40 10.60 -0.65 23.81
C LEU A 40 10.60 -2.15 23.49
N ARG A 41 10.18 -2.98 24.45
CA ARG A 41 10.12 -4.44 24.29
C ARG A 41 9.16 -4.85 23.17
N ARG A 42 7.99 -4.21 23.09
CA ARG A 42 7.02 -4.48 22.02
C ARG A 42 7.58 -4.17 20.64
N ASP A 43 8.22 -3.01 20.46
CA ASP A 43 8.81 -2.68 19.16
C ASP A 43 9.91 -3.66 18.78
N ALA A 44 10.75 -4.10 19.72
CA ALA A 44 11.79 -5.09 19.44
C ALA A 44 11.21 -6.43 18.98
N LEU A 45 10.12 -6.89 19.60
CA LEU A 45 9.42 -8.10 19.17
C LEU A 45 8.80 -7.95 17.78
N ASN A 46 8.20 -6.79 17.47
CA ASN A 46 7.66 -6.54 16.13
C ASN A 46 8.76 -6.59 15.06
N VAL A 47 9.96 -6.07 15.35
CA VAL A 47 11.11 -6.16 14.42
C VAL A 47 11.46 -7.63 14.16
N ILE A 48 11.58 -8.46 15.20
CA ILE A 48 11.86 -9.89 15.04
C ILE A 48 10.76 -10.57 14.22
N GLU A 49 9.49 -10.37 14.58
CA GLU A 49 8.36 -11.00 13.90
C GLU A 49 8.33 -10.66 12.41
N THR A 50 8.61 -9.41 12.04
CA THR A 50 8.67 -8.99 10.64
C THR A 50 9.86 -9.60 9.90
N VAL A 51 11.04 -9.67 10.53
CA VAL A 51 12.23 -10.32 9.96
C VAL A 51 12.01 -11.82 9.78
N GLU A 52 11.27 -12.47 10.67
CA GLU A 52 10.90 -13.89 10.53
C GLU A 52 9.88 -14.12 9.42
N LYS A 53 8.85 -13.28 9.33
CA LYS A 53 7.85 -13.34 8.24
C LYS A 53 8.48 -13.20 6.85
N LYS A 54 9.59 -12.49 6.72
CA LYS A 54 10.36 -12.42 5.47
C LYS A 54 10.74 -13.81 4.95
N SER A 55 11.23 -14.68 5.84
CA SER A 55 11.67 -16.04 5.47
C SER A 55 10.52 -16.93 4.96
N SER A 56 9.30 -16.69 5.43
CA SER A 56 8.09 -17.43 5.01
C SER A 56 7.40 -16.80 3.79
N LEU A 57 7.53 -15.49 3.59
CA LEU A 57 6.94 -14.73 2.49
C LEU A 57 7.81 -14.69 1.22
N ALA A 58 8.94 -15.41 1.18
CA ALA A 58 9.79 -15.53 -0.01
C ALA A 58 9.05 -16.06 -1.27
N SER A 59 7.81 -16.53 -1.10
CA SER A 59 6.87 -16.92 -2.14
C SER A 59 6.19 -15.71 -2.81
N GLY A 60 6.94 -15.01 -3.67
CA GLY A 60 6.41 -14.32 -4.86
C GLY A 60 5.63 -12.99 -4.70
N ASN A 61 5.14 -12.64 -3.51
CA ASN A 61 4.40 -11.38 -3.32
C ASN A 61 5.30 -10.24 -2.81
N TYR A 62 6.05 -9.64 -3.74
CA TYR A 62 6.99 -8.56 -3.44
C TYR A 62 6.34 -7.32 -2.81
N LEU A 63 5.07 -7.05 -3.10
CA LEU A 63 4.36 -5.88 -2.54
C LEU A 63 4.10 -6.05 -1.04
N ILE A 64 3.60 -7.22 -0.62
CA ILE A 64 3.40 -7.54 0.79
C ILE A 64 4.75 -7.54 1.51
N LEU A 65 5.76 -8.14 0.91
CA LEU A 65 7.11 -8.16 1.47
C LEU A 65 7.68 -6.75 1.69
N LEU A 66 7.53 -5.86 0.71
CA LEU A 66 7.97 -4.47 0.81
C LEU A 66 7.26 -3.73 1.95
N GLN A 67 5.94 -3.92 2.07
CA GLN A 67 5.15 -3.32 3.15
C GLN A 67 5.62 -3.80 4.53
N GLU A 68 5.88 -5.10 4.67
CA GLU A 68 6.41 -5.67 5.92
C GLU A 68 7.79 -5.08 6.24
N LEU A 69 8.74 -5.09 5.30
CA LEU A 69 10.07 -4.50 5.52
C LEU A 69 10.00 -3.01 5.91
N GLN A 70 9.09 -2.24 5.30
CA GLN A 70 8.84 -0.84 5.68
C GLN A 70 8.27 -0.71 7.09
N ASN A 71 7.41 -1.64 7.53
CA ASN A 71 6.90 -1.66 8.90
C ASN A 71 8.02 -1.96 9.90
N ALA A 72 8.91 -2.93 9.63
CA ALA A 72 10.08 -3.18 10.46
C ALA A 72 10.94 -1.93 10.61
N LYS A 73 11.24 -1.24 9.49
CA LYS A 73 11.99 0.02 9.52
C LYS A 73 11.33 1.06 10.42
N LYS A 74 10.02 1.26 10.31
CA LYS A 74 9.27 2.19 11.19
C LYS A 74 9.39 1.82 12.67
N HIS A 75 9.31 0.53 13.01
CA HIS A 75 9.50 0.07 14.39
C HIS A 75 10.91 0.34 14.89
N ILE A 76 11.94 0.11 14.07
CA ILE A 76 13.34 0.42 14.43
C ILE A 76 13.53 1.92 14.67
N CYS A 77 13.03 2.79 13.77
CA CYS A 77 13.12 4.23 13.99
C CYS A 77 12.42 4.65 15.29
N SER A 78 11.23 4.09 15.55
CA SER A 78 10.50 4.36 16.80
C SER A 78 11.27 3.91 18.04
N LEU A 79 11.90 2.73 17.98
CA LEU A 79 12.71 2.16 19.05
C LEU A 79 13.92 3.04 19.36
N ARG A 80 14.64 3.50 18.32
CA ARG A 80 15.79 4.41 18.49
C ARG A 80 15.41 5.73 19.16
N VAL A 81 14.29 6.33 18.76
CA VAL A 81 13.76 7.54 19.43
C VAL A 81 13.41 7.26 20.90
N LYS A 82 12.75 6.13 21.18
CA LYS A 82 12.41 5.73 22.56
C LYS A 82 13.65 5.45 23.41
N LEU A 83 14.71 4.87 22.84
CA LEU A 83 16.00 4.68 23.50
C LEU A 83 16.66 6.01 23.84
N ALA A 84 16.59 7.00 22.93
CA ALA A 84 17.13 8.34 23.19
C ALA A 84 16.37 9.02 24.35
N ILE A 85 15.04 8.89 24.39
CA ILE A 85 14.22 9.37 25.51
C ILE A 85 14.62 8.66 26.82
N ALA A 86 14.82 7.34 26.77
CA ALA A 86 15.22 6.57 27.95
C ALA A 86 16.61 7.00 28.48
N GLN A 87 17.56 7.28 27.59
CA GLN A 87 18.88 7.78 27.96
C GLN A 87 18.80 9.21 28.53
N ALA A 88 18.03 10.10 27.91
CA ALA A 88 17.83 11.46 28.39
C ALA A 88 17.14 11.50 29.77
N GLY A 89 16.22 10.55 30.01
CA GLY A 89 15.56 10.37 31.31
C GLY A 89 16.42 9.67 32.37
N GLY A 90 17.66 9.26 32.04
CA GLY A 90 18.56 8.58 32.98
C GLY A 90 18.24 7.11 33.23
N TYR A 91 17.27 6.52 32.52
CA TYR A 91 16.91 5.10 32.65
C TYR A 91 17.95 4.17 32.04
N ILE A 92 18.75 4.66 31.08
CA ILE A 92 19.79 3.90 30.39
C ILE A 92 21.11 4.66 30.47
N LEU A 93 22.17 3.97 30.89
CA LEU A 93 23.53 4.50 30.84
C LEU A 93 23.94 4.80 29.39
N ARG A 94 24.66 5.90 29.18
CA ARG A 94 25.08 6.36 27.84
C ARG A 94 25.77 5.27 26.99
N ILE A 95 26.60 4.43 27.61
CA ILE A 95 27.31 3.35 26.93
C ILE A 95 26.32 2.28 26.40
N ASN A 96 25.37 1.86 27.24
CA ASN A 96 24.33 0.90 26.85
C ASN A 96 23.44 1.48 25.74
N PHE A 97 23.12 2.77 25.82
CA PHE A 97 22.38 3.47 24.77
C PHE A 97 23.16 3.45 23.45
N GLN A 98 24.44 3.83 23.44
CA GLN A 98 25.25 3.88 22.21
C GLN A 98 25.36 2.51 21.54
N VAL A 99 25.59 1.45 22.32
CA VAL A 99 25.67 0.08 21.78
C VAL A 99 24.34 -0.34 21.16
N LEU A 100 23.22 -0.13 21.87
CA LEU A 100 21.90 -0.48 21.34
C LEU A 100 21.52 0.36 20.13
N GLU A 101 21.76 1.68 20.17
CA GLU A 101 21.47 2.58 19.07
C GLU A 101 22.22 2.16 17.81
N GLN A 102 23.52 1.85 17.94
CA GLN A 102 24.33 1.42 16.81
C GLN A 102 23.85 0.08 16.26
N GLU A 103 23.53 -0.91 17.11
CA GLU A 103 23.05 -2.21 16.64
C GLU A 103 21.72 -2.08 15.88
N TYR A 104 20.77 -1.29 16.40
CA TYR A 104 19.50 -1.05 15.70
C TYR A 104 19.68 -0.24 14.41
N LYS A 105 20.64 0.68 14.37
CA LYS A 105 20.99 1.42 13.15
C LYS A 105 21.56 0.48 12.09
N ASP A 106 22.46 -0.43 12.45
CA ASP A 106 23.01 -1.41 11.50
C ASP A 106 21.93 -2.32 10.92
N ILE A 107 20.96 -2.74 11.73
CA ILE A 107 19.79 -3.52 11.27
C ILE A 107 18.95 -2.67 10.29
N GLU A 108 18.75 -1.38 10.58
CA GLU A 108 18.05 -0.44 9.68
C GLU A 108 18.74 -0.29 8.33
N ASP A 109 20.07 -0.23 8.31
CA ASP A 109 20.88 -0.10 7.11
C ASP A 109 20.76 -1.36 6.23
N ILE A 110 20.81 -2.55 6.84
CA ILE A 110 20.58 -3.83 6.13
C ILE A 110 19.17 -3.85 5.52
N LEU A 111 18.14 -3.54 6.31
CA LEU A 111 16.76 -3.51 5.83
C LEU A 111 16.55 -2.48 4.73
N THR A 112 17.22 -1.33 4.79
CA THR A 112 17.12 -0.31 3.74
C THR A 112 17.71 -0.81 2.42
N GLY A 113 18.84 -1.51 2.47
CA GLY A 113 19.41 -2.18 1.29
C GLY A 113 18.48 -3.24 0.70
N GLU A 114 17.81 -4.01 1.57
CA GLU A 114 16.84 -5.02 1.15
C GLU A 114 15.57 -4.43 0.53
N ILE A 115 15.02 -3.36 1.12
CA ILE A 115 13.86 -2.64 0.57
C ILE A 115 14.19 -2.15 -0.84
N ALA A 116 15.37 -1.55 -1.06
CA ALA A 116 15.79 -1.11 -2.38
C ALA A 116 15.91 -2.30 -3.35
N GLY A 117 16.48 -3.42 -2.90
CA GLY A 117 16.59 -4.64 -3.69
C GLY A 117 15.24 -5.25 -4.08
N VAL A 118 14.25 -5.25 -3.17
CA VAL A 118 12.89 -5.75 -3.40
C VAL A 118 12.10 -4.80 -4.29
N SER A 119 12.22 -3.48 -4.10
CA SER A 119 11.56 -2.47 -4.96
C SER A 119 11.99 -2.64 -6.41
N ASN A 120 13.31 -2.72 -6.67
CA ASN A 120 13.83 -2.92 -8.02
C ASN A 120 13.34 -4.22 -8.67
N LYS A 121 13.12 -5.29 -7.89
CA LYS A 121 12.54 -6.55 -8.39
C LYS A 121 11.05 -6.44 -8.63
N ALA A 122 10.31 -5.72 -7.80
CA ALA A 122 8.89 -5.46 -8.01
C ALA A 122 8.69 -4.66 -9.30
N ASP A 123 9.49 -3.61 -9.50
CA ASP A 123 9.44 -2.76 -10.70
C ASP A 123 9.79 -3.56 -11.97
N LYS A 124 10.81 -4.43 -11.91
CA LYS A 124 11.14 -5.34 -13.02
C LYS A 124 10.07 -6.37 -13.32
N ASN A 125 9.42 -6.96 -12.30
CA ASN A 125 8.32 -7.90 -12.54
C ASN A 125 7.08 -7.19 -13.10
N LEU A 126 6.80 -5.95 -12.69
CA LEU A 126 5.77 -5.13 -13.30
C LEU A 126 6.10 -4.79 -14.77
N LEU A 127 7.37 -4.55 -15.08
CA LEU A 127 7.87 -4.36 -16.44
C LEU A 127 7.80 -5.65 -17.29
N ASP A 128 8.14 -6.82 -16.74
CA ASP A 128 8.05 -8.10 -17.47
C ASP A 128 6.60 -8.51 -17.74
N ILE A 129 5.66 -8.18 -16.84
CA ILE A 129 4.21 -8.32 -17.11
C ILE A 129 3.78 -7.42 -18.28
N TYR A 130 4.42 -6.26 -18.44
CA TYR A 130 4.18 -5.34 -19.55
C TYR A 130 4.87 -5.75 -20.86
N ILE A 131 6.04 -6.40 -20.78
CA ILE A 131 6.81 -6.84 -21.95
C ILE A 131 6.31 -8.19 -22.49
N GLY A 132 5.69 -9.04 -21.64
CA GLY A 132 5.14 -10.34 -22.03
C GLY A 132 3.73 -10.32 -22.64
N HIS A 133 3.07 -9.15 -22.68
CA HIS A 133 1.84 -8.95 -23.43
C HIS A 133 2.14 -8.14 -24.69
N ASP A 134 2.33 -8.87 -25.78
CA ASP A 134 2.30 -8.38 -27.15
C ASP A 134 0.87 -7.91 -27.49
N VAL A 135 0.39 -6.87 -26.81
CA VAL A 135 -0.85 -6.17 -27.17
C VAL A 135 -0.43 -4.98 -28.04
N PHE A 136 -0.23 -5.29 -29.32
CA PHE A 136 -0.44 -4.40 -30.46
C PHE A 136 0.03 -2.95 -30.28
N VAL A 137 1.35 -2.73 -30.22
CA VAL A 137 1.98 -1.40 -30.44
C VAL A 137 1.98 -1.06 -31.94
N LYS A 138 0.84 -1.20 -32.61
CA LYS A 138 0.63 -0.71 -33.99
C LYS A 138 -0.36 0.46 -34.06
N ASP A 139 -1.13 0.71 -33.00
CA ASP A 139 -2.15 1.77 -33.02
C ASP A 139 -1.70 3.10 -32.36
N ILE A 140 -0.53 3.14 -31.73
CA ILE A 140 -0.02 4.40 -31.13
C ILE A 140 0.61 5.33 -32.19
N GLN A 141 1.13 4.78 -33.29
CA GLN A 141 1.64 5.60 -34.41
C GLN A 141 0.51 6.20 -35.28
N ASN A 142 -0.70 5.64 -35.24
CA ASN A 142 -1.83 6.18 -36.02
C ASN A 142 -2.60 7.31 -35.30
N LEU A 143 -2.28 7.61 -34.03
CA LEU A 143 -2.91 8.71 -33.27
C LEU A 143 -2.20 10.05 -33.44
N THR A 144 -1.02 10.10 -34.07
CA THR A 144 -0.30 11.34 -34.35
C THR A 144 -0.54 11.89 -35.76
N ASP A 145 -1.14 11.12 -36.67
CA ASP A 145 -1.39 11.55 -38.06
C ASP A 145 -2.85 12.01 -38.35
N MET A 146 -3.75 11.99 -37.36
CA MET A 146 -5.16 12.38 -37.55
C MET A 146 -5.55 13.77 -37.01
N SER A 147 -4.60 14.70 -36.82
CA SER A 147 -4.94 16.14 -36.60
C SER A 147 -4.99 16.96 -37.90
N ASN A 148 -4.74 16.36 -39.07
CA ASN A 148 -4.78 17.07 -40.35
C ASN A 148 -5.56 16.28 -41.40
N ARG A 149 -6.90 16.32 -41.32
CA ARG A 149 -7.76 16.46 -42.51
C ARG A 149 -9.21 16.72 -42.13
N LYS A 150 -9.60 17.98 -42.28
CA LYS A 150 -10.98 18.38 -42.54
C LYS A 150 -11.51 17.65 -43.77
N SER A 151 -12.83 17.51 -43.77
CA SER A 151 -13.76 17.57 -44.90
C SER A 151 -14.32 16.25 -45.46
N ASN A 152 -15.65 16.30 -45.56
CA ASN A 152 -16.53 15.68 -46.56
C ASN A 152 -17.07 14.27 -46.24
N ILE A 153 -18.39 14.17 -45.98
CA ILE A 153 -19.46 13.70 -46.92
C ILE A 153 -19.51 12.16 -46.91
N VAL A 154 -20.60 11.37 -46.88
CA VAL A 154 -22.07 11.44 -46.79
C VAL A 154 -22.53 9.95 -46.75
N GLU A 155 -23.67 9.68 -46.09
CA GLU A 155 -24.69 8.61 -46.31
C GLU A 155 -24.41 7.10 -46.47
N GLN A 156 -25.40 6.36 -45.92
CA GLN A 156 -26.00 5.08 -46.36
C GLN A 156 -25.16 3.78 -46.19
N SER A 157 -25.70 2.61 -45.86
CA SER A 157 -27.07 2.05 -45.72
C SER A 157 -26.93 0.68 -45.00
N ILE A 158 -27.80 0.33 -44.04
CA ILE A 158 -28.95 -0.61 -44.07
C ILE A 158 -28.63 -2.10 -44.40
N GLY A 159 -29.09 -2.98 -43.49
CA GLY A 159 -29.41 -4.42 -43.69
C GLY A 159 -28.55 -5.34 -42.82
N GLY A 160 -29.02 -6.13 -41.84
CA GLY A 160 -30.27 -6.87 -41.64
C GLY A 160 -29.93 -8.37 -41.63
N SER A 161 -29.87 -9.09 -40.51
CA SER A 161 -30.89 -10.02 -39.96
C SER A 161 -30.18 -10.93 -38.91
N SER A 162 -30.66 -11.04 -37.66
CA SER A 162 -31.51 -12.11 -37.06
C SER A 162 -30.91 -13.53 -37.22
N GLU A 163 -30.64 -14.35 -36.19
CA GLU A 163 -31.55 -14.88 -35.16
C GLU A 163 -30.81 -15.42 -33.91
N ALA A 164 -31.56 -15.60 -32.83
CA ALA A 164 -31.12 -15.80 -31.46
C ALA A 164 -31.19 -17.26 -30.95
N SER A 165 -30.29 -17.64 -30.05
CA SER A 165 -30.56 -18.47 -28.85
C SER A 165 -29.36 -18.36 -27.88
N LEU A 166 -29.45 -17.52 -26.83
CA LEU A 166 -29.84 -17.83 -25.44
C LEU A 166 -29.04 -18.95 -24.75
N TYR A 167 -28.00 -18.59 -23.99
CA TYR A 167 -27.94 -18.70 -22.53
C TYR A 167 -26.77 -17.85 -21.98
N GLY A 168 -27.06 -16.95 -21.03
CA GLY A 168 -26.06 -16.27 -20.19
C GLY A 168 -25.73 -14.79 -20.51
N LYS A 169 -26.70 -13.88 -20.38
CA LYS A 169 -26.46 -12.42 -20.37
C LYS A 169 -25.54 -12.03 -19.20
N LYS A 170 -24.26 -11.78 -19.49
CA LYS A 170 -23.37 -11.00 -18.63
C LYS A 170 -23.57 -9.53 -19.01
N ASN A 171 -23.99 -8.69 -18.06
CA ASN A 171 -24.14 -7.25 -18.29
C ASN A 171 -22.78 -6.65 -18.67
N MET A 172 -22.68 -6.10 -19.88
CA MET A 172 -21.48 -5.44 -20.43
C MET A 172 -21.26 -4.01 -19.90
N ASN A 173 -21.46 -3.77 -18.60
CA ASN A 173 -21.19 -2.47 -17.97
C ASN A 173 -20.59 -2.63 -16.57
N GLU A 174 -19.88 -3.74 -16.32
CA GLU A 174 -19.19 -3.94 -15.05
C GLU A 174 -17.75 -3.38 -15.14
N PRO A 175 -17.41 -2.38 -14.30
CA PRO A 175 -16.06 -1.84 -14.26
C PRO A 175 -15.10 -2.94 -13.78
N SER A 176 -14.27 -3.43 -14.69
CA SER A 176 -13.33 -4.54 -14.47
C SER A 176 -11.97 -4.06 -13.95
N SER A 177 -11.67 -2.78 -14.16
CA SER A 177 -10.45 -2.12 -13.71
C SER A 177 -10.69 -1.22 -12.48
N ILE A 178 -9.63 -1.01 -11.69
CA ILE A 178 -9.66 -0.10 -10.53
C ILE A 178 -10.06 1.32 -10.96
N ASN A 179 -9.62 1.74 -12.15
CA ASN A 179 -9.93 3.06 -12.71
C ASN A 179 -11.41 3.18 -13.10
N GLU A 180 -11.99 2.19 -13.78
CA GLU A 180 -13.41 2.22 -14.13
C GLU A 180 -14.31 2.24 -12.88
N ARG A 181 -13.91 1.54 -11.80
CA ARG A 181 -14.66 1.53 -10.54
C ARG A 181 -14.59 2.87 -9.83
N GLN A 182 -13.42 3.49 -9.82
CA GLN A 182 -13.21 4.82 -9.23
C GLN A 182 -13.95 5.91 -10.03
N GLU A 183 -14.00 5.81 -11.36
CA GLU A 183 -14.80 6.69 -12.21
C GLU A 183 -16.30 6.50 -11.98
N ALA A 184 -16.77 5.26 -11.81
CA ALA A 184 -18.16 5.00 -11.45
C ALA A 184 -18.52 5.62 -10.08
N ILE A 185 -17.63 5.50 -9.08
CA ILE A 185 -17.81 6.13 -7.75
C ILE A 185 -17.82 7.65 -7.87
N LYS A 186 -16.94 8.23 -8.70
CA LYS A 186 -16.93 9.67 -8.97
C LYS A 186 -18.24 10.13 -9.61
N ASN A 187 -18.74 9.42 -10.62
CA ASN A 187 -19.99 9.73 -11.31
C ASN A 187 -21.23 9.60 -10.40
N THR A 188 -21.22 8.69 -9.43
CA THR A 188 -22.32 8.59 -8.45
C THR A 188 -22.27 9.69 -7.41
N LEU A 189 -21.07 10.09 -6.95
CA LEU A 189 -20.87 11.23 -6.06
C LEU A 189 -21.15 12.58 -6.75
N GLN A 190 -20.99 12.69 -8.08
CA GLN A 190 -21.43 13.87 -8.84
C GLN A 190 -22.96 14.06 -8.81
N LYS A 191 -23.72 12.95 -8.76
CA LYS A 191 -25.19 12.98 -8.81
C LYS A 191 -25.85 13.19 -7.44
N LYS A 192 -25.13 13.00 -6.32
CA LYS A 192 -25.68 13.13 -4.95
C LYS A 192 -24.69 13.85 -4.04
N SER A 193 -25.15 14.91 -3.36
CA SER A 193 -24.27 15.80 -2.58
C SER A 193 -23.55 15.13 -1.41
N TRP A 194 -24.17 14.19 -0.68
CA TRP A 194 -23.52 13.47 0.42
C TRP A 194 -24.05 12.04 0.50
N ILE A 195 -23.18 11.04 0.35
CA ILE A 195 -23.55 9.61 0.37
C ILE A 195 -22.85 8.88 1.51
N GLY A 196 -23.58 8.03 2.24
CA GLY A 196 -23.00 7.15 3.25
C GLY A 196 -22.34 5.90 2.65
N LEU A 197 -21.38 5.33 3.37
CA LEU A 197 -20.69 4.10 2.92
C LEU A 197 -21.68 2.94 2.64
N THR A 198 -22.73 2.79 3.46
CA THR A 198 -23.75 1.75 3.29
C THR A 198 -24.52 1.91 1.98
N ASP A 199 -24.87 3.15 1.63
CA ASP A 199 -25.60 3.44 0.39
C ASP A 199 -24.71 3.22 -0.84
N LEU A 200 -23.42 3.53 -0.74
CA LEU A 200 -22.45 3.20 -1.79
C LEU A 200 -22.33 1.69 -1.98
N VAL A 201 -22.23 0.91 -0.90
CA VAL A 201 -22.16 -0.56 -0.97
C VAL A 201 -23.43 -1.13 -1.62
N SER A 202 -24.61 -0.61 -1.28
CA SER A 202 -25.89 -1.04 -1.87
C SER A 202 -25.99 -0.72 -3.38
N LEU A 203 -25.33 0.33 -3.86
CA LEU A 203 -25.32 0.67 -5.29
C LEU A 203 -24.42 -0.26 -6.13
N TYR A 204 -23.39 -0.85 -5.52
CA TYR A 204 -22.43 -1.74 -6.18
C TYR A 204 -22.60 -3.21 -5.76
N SER A 205 -23.83 -3.62 -5.46
CA SER A 205 -24.22 -4.94 -4.89
C SER A 205 -23.79 -6.19 -5.65
N ALA A 206 -23.11 -6.06 -6.79
CA ALA A 206 -22.50 -7.16 -7.53
C ALA A 206 -20.96 -7.02 -7.48
N GLY A 207 -20.33 -7.69 -6.52
CA GLY A 207 -18.88 -7.98 -6.56
C GLY A 207 -17.93 -7.06 -5.78
N VAL A 208 -18.39 -5.94 -5.20
CA VAL A 208 -17.50 -5.01 -4.48
C VAL A 208 -17.80 -5.01 -2.97
N GLY A 209 -16.87 -5.55 -2.18
CA GLY A 209 -16.96 -5.53 -0.71
C GLY A 209 -16.77 -4.13 -0.12
N SER A 210 -17.34 -3.90 1.07
CA SER A 210 -17.25 -2.62 1.81
C SER A 210 -15.81 -2.12 2.01
N LYS A 211 -14.85 -3.03 2.20
CA LYS A 211 -13.42 -2.71 2.33
C LYS A 211 -12.81 -2.19 1.03
N THR A 212 -13.30 -2.64 -0.13
CA THR A 212 -12.82 -2.21 -1.45
C THR A 212 -13.28 -0.80 -1.75
N ILE A 213 -14.56 -0.50 -1.50
CA ILE A 213 -15.09 0.88 -1.61
C ILE A 213 -14.40 1.81 -0.61
N GLN A 214 -14.15 1.34 0.62
CA GLN A 214 -13.42 2.12 1.61
C GLN A 214 -12.00 2.46 1.14
N ARG A 215 -11.29 1.52 0.50
CA ARG A 215 -9.95 1.74 -0.06
C ARG A 215 -9.97 2.74 -1.21
N ASP A 216 -10.92 2.60 -2.15
CA ASP A 216 -11.06 3.53 -3.28
C ASP A 216 -11.43 4.95 -2.81
N LEU A 217 -12.31 5.07 -1.82
CA LEU A 217 -12.63 6.37 -1.20
C LEU A 217 -11.40 6.98 -0.51
N GLN A 218 -10.56 6.16 0.13
CA GLN A 218 -9.32 6.63 0.73
C GLN A 218 -8.34 7.17 -0.31
N ILE A 219 -8.23 6.49 -1.47
CA ILE A 219 -7.42 6.94 -2.60
C ILE A 219 -7.97 8.26 -3.15
N LEU A 220 -9.29 8.34 -3.39
CA LEU A 220 -9.93 9.57 -3.88
C LEU A 220 -9.82 10.75 -2.90
N MET A 221 -9.81 10.49 -1.60
CA MET A 221 -9.52 11.51 -0.57
C MET A 221 -8.06 11.98 -0.62
N GLN A 222 -7.11 11.05 -0.79
CA GLN A 222 -5.69 11.38 -0.92
C GLN A 222 -5.39 12.17 -2.20
N MET A 223 -6.15 11.93 -3.26
CA MET A 223 -6.09 12.69 -4.52
C MET A 223 -6.84 14.04 -4.44
N GLY A 224 -7.47 14.36 -3.31
CA GLY A 224 -8.20 15.62 -3.12
C GLY A 224 -9.51 15.74 -3.90
N ILE A 225 -10.04 14.62 -4.43
CA ILE A 225 -11.25 14.59 -5.26
C ILE A 225 -12.52 14.46 -4.38
N VAL A 226 -12.41 13.76 -3.26
CA VAL A 226 -13.52 13.45 -2.35
C VAL A 226 -13.21 13.95 -0.94
N GLN A 227 -14.18 14.59 -0.30
CA GLN A 227 -14.16 14.95 1.11
C GLN A 227 -15.04 14.01 1.93
N SER A 228 -14.70 13.84 3.20
CA SER A 228 -15.47 13.02 4.13
C SER A 228 -15.87 13.80 5.36
N LYS A 229 -17.10 13.58 5.86
CA LYS A 229 -17.62 14.18 7.09
C LYS A 229 -18.21 13.10 7.99
N GLY A 230 -17.87 13.12 9.28
CA GLY A 230 -18.37 12.18 10.29
C GLY A 230 -17.38 11.07 10.67
N GLU A 231 -17.75 10.34 11.73
CA GLU A 231 -16.87 9.40 12.42
C GLU A 231 -17.24 7.93 12.16
N ARG A 232 -16.20 7.10 12.00
CA ARG A 232 -16.26 5.63 11.87
C ARG A 232 -17.37 5.12 10.93
N ARG A 233 -18.55 4.78 11.45
CA ARG A 233 -19.67 4.16 10.69
C ARG A 233 -20.65 5.16 10.09
N TRP A 234 -20.62 6.42 10.52
CA TRP A 234 -21.50 7.48 10.01
C TRP A 234 -20.78 8.44 9.07
N ARG A 235 -19.61 8.04 8.56
CA ARG A 235 -18.86 8.84 7.62
C ARG A 235 -19.61 8.92 6.29
N ARG A 236 -19.85 10.15 5.85
CA ARG A 236 -20.45 10.50 4.56
C ARG A 236 -19.40 11.12 3.65
N TYR A 237 -19.55 10.91 2.35
CA TYR A 237 -18.60 11.34 1.34
C TYR A 237 -19.29 12.22 0.30
N ALA A 238 -18.56 13.22 -0.18
CA ALA A 238 -18.99 14.18 -1.19
C ALA A 238 -17.79 14.55 -2.07
N LEU A 239 -18.03 15.05 -3.28
CA LEU A 239 -16.95 15.66 -4.06
C LEU A 239 -16.47 16.94 -3.38
N VAL A 240 -15.18 17.23 -3.54
CA VAL A 240 -14.61 18.50 -3.13
C VAL A 240 -15.07 19.54 -4.15
N ASP A 241 -15.95 20.46 -3.73
CA ASP A 241 -16.29 21.62 -4.54
C ASP A 241 -15.03 22.47 -4.68
N SER A 242 -14.59 22.71 -5.92
CA SER A 242 -13.42 23.51 -6.26
C SER A 242 -13.65 25.03 -6.03
N HIS A 243 -14.38 25.40 -4.98
CA HIS A 243 -14.70 26.79 -4.61
C HIS A 243 -14.38 27.16 -3.15
N ASN A 244 -13.75 26.28 -2.35
CA ASN A 244 -13.34 26.63 -0.97
C ASN A 244 -11.85 26.38 -0.71
N PHE A 245 -10.99 27.02 -1.52
CA PHE A 245 -9.57 27.22 -1.21
C PHE A 245 -9.17 28.67 -1.44
N ILE A 246 -9.84 29.65 -0.81
CA ILE A 246 -9.24 30.96 -0.51
C ILE A 246 -9.82 31.48 0.83
N SER A 247 -8.88 31.89 1.70
CA SER A 247 -8.98 32.59 3.00
C SER A 247 -9.31 31.77 4.24
#